data_AF-I7KGC1-F1
#
_entry.id   AF-I7KGC1-F1
#
_cell.length_a   1.000
_cell.length_b   1.000
_cell.length_c   1.000
_cell.angle_alpha   90.00
_cell.angle_beta   90.00
_cell.angle_gamma   90.00
#
_symmetry.space_group_name_H-M   'P 1'
#
loop_
_entity.id
_entity.type
_entity.pdbx_description
1 polymer ?
#
loop_
_entity_poly.entity_id
_entity_poly.type
_entity_poly.pdbx_seq_one_letter_code
_entity_poly.pdbx_strand_id
1 'polypeptide(L)'
;MFIQGAFSIRPGLQAKWFWWGQRSYYSSNAAVAYTVNKYSHYNDVLGLISHVTKYKIATFGSLYYKGLAMQLQNYNNTHRNKRIYMDINWAYVPSFGTW
;
A
#
# COMPACT_ATOMS: atom_id res chain seq x y z
N MET A 1 -23.22 3.17 0.07
CA MET A 1 -21.86 3.76 0.00
C MET A 1 -21.10 3.31 1.24
N PHE A 2 -20.24 2.30 1.15
CA PHE A 2 -19.52 1.78 2.32
C PHE A 2 -18.23 2.58 2.53
N ILE A 3 -18.28 3.64 3.33
CA ILE A 3 -17.07 4.29 3.84
C ILE A 3 -16.69 3.55 5.12
N GLN A 4 -15.84 2.53 5.00
CA GLN A 4 -15.26 1.87 6.17
C GLN A 4 -14.14 2.78 6.72
N GLY A 5 -14.10 2.97 8.03
CA GLY A 5 -13.06 3.75 8.72
C GLY A 5 -11.65 3.26 8.39
N ALA A 6 -10.64 4.12 8.53
CA ALA A 6 -9.26 3.69 8.36
C ALA A 6 -8.92 2.61 9.40
N PHE A 7 -8.24 1.55 8.98
CA PHE A 7 -7.80 0.47 9.84
C PHE A 7 -6.26 0.45 9.91
N SER A 8 -5.75 0.15 11.10
CA SER A 8 -4.31 0.11 11.38
C SER A 8 -3.75 -1.26 11.03
N ILE A 9 -2.72 -1.29 10.18
CA ILE A 9 -2.02 -2.52 9.80
C ILE A 9 -0.83 -2.73 10.75
N ARG A 10 -0.11 -1.64 11.05
CA ARG A 10 0.98 -1.57 12.03
C ARG A 10 1.27 -0.12 12.40
N PRO A 11 2.08 0.16 13.44
CA PRO A 11 2.52 1.51 13.73
C PRO A 11 3.12 2.19 12.49
N GLY A 12 2.51 3.30 12.11
CA GLY A 12 2.87 4.12 10.96
C GLY A 12 2.34 3.67 9.60
N LEU A 13 1.53 2.61 9.54
CA LEU A 13 0.86 2.13 8.33
C LEU A 13 -0.64 1.92 8.60
N GLN A 14 -1.46 2.71 7.93
CA GLN A 14 -2.92 2.61 7.97
C GLN A 14 -3.46 2.45 6.55
N ALA A 15 -4.63 1.86 6.41
CA ALA A 15 -5.33 1.81 5.13
C ALA A 15 -6.79 2.20 5.26
N LYS A 16 -7.36 2.77 4.21
CA LYS A 16 -8.75 3.19 4.15
C LYS A 16 -9.34 2.87 2.79
N TRP A 17 -10.61 2.45 2.82
CA TRP A 17 -11.40 2.18 1.63
C TRP A 17 -12.13 3.41 1.15
N PHE A 18 -12.13 3.57 -0.16
CA PHE A 18 -12.88 4.57 -0.88
C PHE A 18 -13.69 3.90 -1.99
N TRP A 19 -14.68 4.61 -2.51
CA TRP A 19 -15.49 4.11 -3.62
C TRP A 19 -14.64 3.87 -4.89
N TRP A 20 -13.50 4.55 -5.03
CA TRP A 20 -12.57 4.39 -6.15
C TRP A 20 -11.46 3.34 -5.92
N GLY A 21 -11.30 2.82 -4.69
CA GLY A 21 -10.23 1.88 -4.36
C GLY A 21 -9.74 2.00 -2.93
N GLN A 22 -8.42 1.88 -2.73
CA GLN A 22 -7.77 1.89 -1.42
C GLN A 22 -6.70 2.96 -1.36
N ARG A 23 -6.59 3.63 -0.19
CA ARG A 23 -5.42 4.43 0.19
C ARG A 23 -4.68 3.77 1.34
N SER A 24 -3.38 3.60 1.19
CA SER A 24 -2.45 3.23 2.26
C SER A 24 -1.69 4.48 2.70
N TYR A 25 -1.76 4.83 3.98
CA TYR A 25 -1.08 5.97 4.59
C TYR A 25 0.17 5.51 5.32
N TYR A 26 1.29 6.17 5.02
CA TYR A 26 2.59 5.94 5.62
C TYR A 26 3.02 7.19 6.39
N SER A 27 3.14 7.06 7.71
CA SER A 27 3.63 8.18 8.54
C SER A 27 5.12 8.09 8.87
N SER A 28 5.82 7.04 8.43
CA SER A 28 7.26 6.87 8.63
C SER A 28 7.94 6.07 7.51
N ASN A 29 9.24 6.30 7.32
CA ASN A 29 10.08 5.50 6.41
C ASN A 29 10.08 4.00 6.77
N ALA A 30 9.98 3.68 8.06
CA ALA A 30 9.91 2.31 8.54
C ALA A 30 8.62 1.61 8.09
N ALA A 31 7.50 2.34 8.00
CA ALA A 31 6.25 1.82 7.46
C ALA A 31 6.37 1.46 5.98
N VAL A 32 7.04 2.33 5.20
CA VAL A 32 7.31 2.08 3.79
C VAL A 32 8.21 0.87 3.60
N ALA A 33 9.32 0.79 4.32
CA ALA A 33 10.27 -0.32 4.21
C ALA A 33 9.62 -1.69 4.44
N TYR A 34 8.66 -1.76 5.36
CA TYR A 34 7.88 -2.98 5.59
C TYR A 34 6.98 -3.34 4.42
N THR A 35 6.24 -2.39 3.84
CA THR A 35 5.44 -2.68 2.65
C THR A 35 6.32 -3.08 1.47
N VAL A 36 7.44 -2.41 1.25
CA VAL A 36 8.41 -2.75 0.20
C VAL A 36 8.95 -4.18 0.39
N ASN A 37 9.30 -4.54 1.62
CA ASN A 37 9.73 -5.91 1.94
C ASN A 37 8.62 -6.93 1.65
N LYS A 38 7.39 -6.68 2.12
CA LYS A 38 6.24 -7.57 1.86
C LYS A 38 5.93 -7.69 0.37
N TYR A 39 6.01 -6.61 -0.40
CA TYR A 39 5.78 -6.64 -1.85
C TYR A 39 6.91 -7.31 -2.64
N SER A 40 8.12 -7.32 -2.11
CA SER A 40 9.26 -8.04 -2.70
C SER A 40 9.14 -9.56 -2.53
N HIS A 41 8.43 -10.03 -1.50
CA HIS A 41 8.22 -11.43 -1.18
C HIS A 41 6.77 -11.85 -1.45
N TYR A 42 6.51 -12.50 -2.59
CA TYR A 42 5.15 -12.82 -3.04
C TYR A 42 4.26 -13.57 -2.02
N ASN A 43 4.83 -14.52 -1.26
CA ASN A 43 4.06 -15.24 -0.22
C ASN A 43 3.61 -14.33 0.92
N ASP A 44 4.34 -13.24 1.16
CA ASP A 44 4.10 -12.25 2.19
C ASP A 44 3.09 -11.17 1.75
N VAL A 45 2.94 -10.98 0.44
CA VAL A 45 1.90 -10.14 -0.17
C VAL A 45 0.52 -10.65 0.22
N LEU A 46 0.29 -11.97 0.19
CA LEU A 46 -0.99 -12.57 0.56
C LEU A 46 -1.36 -12.26 2.02
N GLY A 47 -0.39 -12.23 2.92
CA GLY A 47 -0.58 -11.86 4.33
C GLY A 47 -0.85 -10.37 4.53
N LEU A 48 -0.27 -9.49 3.73
CA LEU A 48 -0.60 -8.06 3.76
C LEU A 48 -1.98 -7.81 3.16
N ILE A 49 -2.27 -8.40 1.99
CA ILE A 49 -3.55 -8.28 1.30
C ILE A 49 -4.69 -8.82 2.15
N SER A 50 -4.52 -9.90 2.92
CA SER A 50 -5.58 -10.42 3.77
C SER A 50 -5.99 -9.44 4.88
N HIS A 51 -5.04 -8.71 5.47
CA HIS A 51 -5.33 -7.65 6.45
C HIS A 51 -5.93 -6.40 5.81
N VAL A 52 -5.56 -6.17 4.56
CA VAL A 52 -5.79 -4.91 3.88
C VAL A 52 -6.99 -4.95 2.96
N THR A 53 -7.55 -6.12 2.65
CA THR A 53 -8.46 -6.33 1.51
C THR A 53 -9.57 -7.32 1.85
N LYS A 54 -10.80 -6.84 2.11
CA LYS A 54 -11.99 -7.71 2.27
C LYS A 54 -12.45 -8.29 0.91
N TYR A 55 -12.06 -7.65 -0.18
CA TYR A 55 -12.25 -8.12 -1.54
C TYR A 55 -10.96 -8.78 -2.01
N LYS A 56 -11.04 -9.92 -2.68
CA LYS A 56 -9.87 -10.57 -3.28
C LYS A 56 -9.28 -9.62 -4.33
N ILE A 57 -8.26 -8.82 -3.99
CA ILE A 57 -7.36 -8.27 -5.00
C ILE A 57 -6.96 -9.48 -5.83
N ALA A 58 -7.20 -9.44 -7.14
CA ALA A 58 -6.68 -10.44 -8.04
C ALA A 58 -5.19 -10.61 -7.72
N THR A 59 -4.75 -11.80 -7.35
CA THR A 59 -3.36 -12.02 -7.00
C THR A 59 -2.52 -11.85 -8.27
N PHE A 60 -2.01 -10.64 -8.50
CA PHE A 60 -1.14 -10.36 -9.64
C PHE A 60 0.16 -11.14 -9.55
N GLY A 61 0.84 -11.34 -10.68
CA GLY A 61 2.17 -11.94 -10.68
C GLY A 61 3.16 -11.17 -9.80
N SER A 62 4.17 -11.88 -9.29
CA SER A 62 5.22 -11.33 -8.43
C SER A 62 5.93 -10.09 -9.02
N LEU A 63 5.99 -9.98 -10.35
CA LEU A 63 6.56 -8.82 -11.05
C LEU A 63 5.80 -7.52 -10.79
N TYR A 64 4.47 -7.57 -10.69
CA TYR A 64 3.66 -6.39 -10.40
C TYR A 64 3.97 -5.83 -9.02
N TYR A 65 3.98 -6.69 -8.00
CA TYR A 65 4.29 -6.28 -6.63
C TYR A 65 5.73 -5.80 -6.46
N LYS A 66 6.70 -6.44 -7.13
CA LYS A 66 8.08 -5.93 -7.19
C LYS A 66 8.15 -4.54 -7.83
N GLY A 67 7.41 -4.32 -8.93
CA GLY A 67 7.27 -3.01 -9.57
C GLY A 67 6.73 -1.94 -8.61
N LEU A 68 5.63 -2.25 -7.90
CA LEU A 68 5.07 -1.38 -6.87
C LEU A 68 6.05 -1.09 -5.75
N ALA A 69 6.78 -2.10 -5.27
CA ALA A 69 7.77 -1.96 -4.21
C ALA A 69 8.85 -0.94 -4.62
N MET A 70 9.36 -1.05 -5.84
CA MET A 70 10.37 -0.11 -6.37
C MET A 70 9.80 1.30 -6.50
N GLN A 71 8.58 1.48 -7.02
CA GLN A 71 7.96 2.80 -7.14
C GLN A 71 7.72 3.45 -5.78
N LEU A 72 7.18 2.69 -4.82
CA LEU A 72 6.92 3.15 -3.46
C LEU A 72 8.24 3.53 -2.75
N GLN A 73 9.27 2.70 -2.88
CA GLN A 73 10.59 2.99 -2.31
C GLN A 73 11.19 4.26 -2.92
N ASN A 74 11.11 4.43 -4.25
CA ASN A 74 11.61 5.62 -4.92
C ASN A 74 10.85 6.88 -4.49
N TYR A 75 9.52 6.80 -4.40
CA TYR A 75 8.69 7.91 -3.93
C TYR A 75 9.02 8.29 -2.48
N ASN A 76 9.26 7.30 -1.62
CA ASN A 76 9.68 7.55 -0.25
C ASN A 76 11.08 8.17 -0.17
N ASN A 77 12.04 7.72 -0.98
CA ASN A 77 13.39 8.29 -0.99
C ASN A 77 13.39 9.75 -1.42
N THR A 78 12.55 10.12 -2.38
CA THR A 78 12.36 11.51 -2.83
C THR A 78 11.59 12.36 -1.81
N HIS A 79 10.82 11.74 -0.91
CA HIS A 79 9.98 12.40 0.08
C HIS A 79 10.28 11.94 1.53
N ARG A 80 11.53 11.61 1.85
CA ARG A 80 11.93 10.86 3.07
C ARG A 80 11.55 11.50 4.42
N ASN A 81 11.22 12.80 4.40
CA ASN A 81 10.85 13.58 5.58
C ASN A 81 9.36 13.94 5.60
N LYS A 82 8.56 13.43 4.66
CA LYS A 82 7.14 13.70 4.52
C LYS A 82 6.34 12.43 4.79
N ARG A 83 5.10 12.61 5.22
CA ARG A 83 4.13 11.50 5.23
C ARG A 83 3.65 11.31 3.81
N ILE A 84 3.57 10.05 3.39
CA ILE A 84 3.17 9.70 2.03
C ILE A 84 1.94 8.80 2.08
N TYR A 85 1.22 8.74 0.97
CA TYR A 85 0.19 7.75 0.75
C TYR A 85 0.40 7.09 -0.61
N MET A 86 -0.09 5.87 -0.71
CA MET A 86 -0.21 5.11 -1.96
C MET A 86 -1.67 4.77 -2.17
N ASP A 87 -2.19 5.12 -3.35
CA ASP A 87 -3.52 4.73 -3.78
C ASP A 87 -3.42 3.57 -4.75
N ILE A 88 -4.38 2.64 -4.66
CA ILE A 88 -4.59 1.58 -5.64
C ILE A 88 -6.07 1.60 -5.98
N ASN A 89 -6.41 1.93 -7.22
CA ASN A 89 -7.80 1.89 -7.68
C ASN A 89 -8.25 0.44 -7.98
N TRP A 90 -9.54 0.24 -8.26
CA TRP A 90 -10.07 -1.09 -8.63
C TRP A 90 -9.50 -1.67 -9.93
N ALA A 91 -8.88 -0.83 -10.77
CA ALA A 91 -8.15 -1.24 -11.96
C ALA A 91 -6.65 -1.51 -11.68
N TYR A 92 -6.24 -1.50 -10.40
CA TYR A 92 -4.88 -1.79 -9.95
C TYR A 92 -3.83 -0.83 -10.51
N VAL A 93 -4.23 0.41 -10.76
CA VAL A 93 -3.31 1.48 -11.14
C VAL A 93 -2.87 2.18 -9.85
N PRO A 94 -1.56 2.16 -9.52
CA PRO A 94 -1.05 2.85 -8.36
C PRO A 94 -0.93 4.36 -8.60
N SER A 95 -1.10 5.14 -7.55
CA SER A 95 -0.63 6.53 -7.50
C SER A 95 -0.07 6.86 -6.12
N PHE A 96 0.73 7.92 -6.04
CA PHE A 96 1.44 8.31 -4.83
C PHE A 96 1.25 9.80 -4.55
N GLY A 97 1.22 10.17 -3.28
CA GLY A 97 1.12 11.56 -2.86
C GLY A 97 1.66 11.80 -1.45
N THR A 98 1.81 13.07 -1.08
CA THR A 98 2.14 13.48 0.30
C THR A 98 0.88 13.97 1.02
N TRP A 99 0.85 13.88 2.35
CA TRP A 99 -0.23 14.40 3.19
C TRP A 99 0.25 14.94 4.53
#